data_AF-A0A1S4GCI5-F1
#
_entry.id   AF-A0A1S4GCI5-F1
#
_cell.length_a   1.000
_cell.length_b   1.000
_cell.length_c   1.000
_cell.angle_alpha   90.00
_cell.angle_beta   90.00
_cell.angle_gamma   90.00
#
_symmetry.space_group_name_H-M   'P 1'
#
loop_
_entity.id
_entity.type
_entity.pdbx_description
1 polymer ?
#
loop_
_entity_poly.entity_id
_entity_poly.type
_entity_poly.pdbx_seq_one_letter_code
_entity_poly.pdbx_strand_id
1 'polypeptide(L)'
;MADSRERIRAPPRDGREGFTSPRQVLRRLMLLSEGRQYREAATVVGRLGPSVLRSVVAELPMDILIEALPHSTYLLESFFNRLNAVVATPRPDVPCEAIMWHLVKLFSNPHETGLRQRCMKLAQAIGIWQPSLRESLLARRKQLDQAIQGLGVHGLTADQTGSLISLHVALKNELQRHIDTYKAAIHKLEELSPVTAHQDPAQSSHQRLLAIGYGDIQQRLIDNKTLLTMLDKPALKQLAQLVENLSQRVQNDKEVLFCVGQIRRTDATANTEERPAAGLLMNYSRGCDTVLGLMGPIATLPPSSPTSNGCSSGGSDGYHSDSDIDETNSELVRQYSVMYSKNRIDTLDSLNALPQLKHAHQLKAKILFSIIVLAFRACHGLKERKVLEVRRTLFVLDANDDSTATLDRAVRQQLKETADRFPMGDVERQVANQVLSTLHEYPCLEACIPLIHYISDCVRLAWRMVNQTNPYYLDTDFTLGLLQPEKHERYPISEKRSDIIRAFLWPALMQNGHCVYKAVVAT
;
A
#
# COMPACT_ATOMS: atom_id res chain seq x y z
N MET A 1 6.33 -25.20 -84.63
CA MET A 1 6.78 -26.44 -83.95
C MET A 1 7.77 -26.06 -82.86
N ALA A 2 7.64 -26.72 -81.71
CA ALA A 2 8.56 -26.77 -80.56
C ALA A 2 8.65 -25.55 -79.61
N ASP A 3 7.72 -25.57 -78.66
CA ASP A 3 7.81 -25.06 -77.28
C ASP A 3 9.18 -25.31 -76.61
N SER A 4 9.78 -24.27 -76.02
CA SER A 4 10.80 -24.40 -74.96
C SER A 4 10.20 -23.92 -73.64
N ARG A 5 9.34 -24.76 -73.06
CA ARG A 5 8.85 -24.62 -71.69
C ARG A 5 9.90 -25.18 -70.72
N GLU A 6 10.63 -24.28 -70.07
CA GLU A 6 11.41 -24.59 -68.88
C GLU A 6 10.49 -25.24 -67.85
N ARG A 7 10.86 -26.46 -67.45
CA ARG A 7 10.12 -27.29 -66.50
C ARG A 7 10.16 -26.63 -65.13
N ILE A 8 9.01 -26.11 -64.72
CA ILE A 8 8.68 -25.83 -63.33
C ILE A 8 8.89 -27.12 -62.54
N ARG A 9 10.01 -27.20 -61.79
CA ARG A 9 10.22 -28.26 -60.80
C ARG A 9 9.21 -28.04 -59.68
N ALA A 10 8.32 -29.01 -59.50
CA ALA A 10 7.47 -29.14 -58.32
C ALA A 10 8.35 -29.16 -57.04
N PRO A 11 7.88 -28.60 -55.92
CA PRO A 11 8.66 -28.61 -54.68
C PRO A 11 8.79 -30.05 -54.16
N PRO A 12 9.93 -30.43 -53.54
CA PRO A 12 10.12 -31.77 -53.02
C PRO A 12 9.16 -32.04 -51.85
N ARG A 13 8.61 -33.25 -51.82
CA ARG A 13 7.57 -33.69 -50.90
C ARG A 13 8.11 -34.21 -49.56
N ASP A 14 9.27 -33.73 -49.12
CA ASP A 14 9.94 -34.19 -47.90
C ASP A 14 10.43 -33.01 -47.06
N GLY A 15 9.75 -32.75 -45.94
CA GLY A 15 9.84 -31.54 -45.12
C GLY A 15 11.09 -31.41 -44.23
N ARG A 16 12.28 -31.64 -44.78
CA ARG A 16 13.57 -31.46 -44.08
C ARG A 16 14.58 -30.64 -44.91
N GLU A 17 14.16 -29.48 -45.42
CA GLU A 17 15.14 -28.45 -45.78
C GLU A 17 15.54 -27.73 -44.50
N GLY A 18 16.71 -28.09 -43.95
CA GLY A 18 17.30 -27.34 -42.84
C GLY A 18 17.59 -25.92 -43.31
N PHE A 19 17.08 -24.92 -42.60
CA PHE A 19 17.46 -23.53 -42.81
C PHE A 19 18.95 -23.36 -42.46
N THR A 20 19.84 -23.46 -43.44
CA THR A 20 21.30 -23.41 -43.24
C THR A 20 21.88 -22.00 -43.34
N SER A 21 21.20 -21.06 -44.02
CA SER A 21 21.68 -19.69 -44.22
C SER A 21 20.91 -18.66 -43.37
N PRO A 22 21.56 -17.99 -42.39
CA PRO A 22 20.93 -16.96 -41.56
C PRO A 22 20.34 -15.79 -42.35
N ARG A 23 21.01 -15.36 -43.43
CA ARG A 23 20.56 -14.23 -44.27
C ARG A 23 19.25 -14.55 -45.01
N GLN A 24 19.10 -15.77 -45.49
CA GLN A 24 17.86 -16.20 -46.17
C GLN A 24 16.70 -16.30 -45.18
N VAL A 25 16.97 -16.77 -43.96
CA VAL A 25 15.99 -16.80 -42.87
C VAL A 25 15.57 -15.40 -42.47
N LEU A 26 16.52 -14.50 -42.24
CA LEU A 26 16.24 -13.11 -41.83
C LEU A 26 15.38 -12.41 -42.88
N ARG A 27 15.74 -12.49 -44.17
CA ARG A 27 14.94 -11.90 -45.26
C ARG A 27 13.52 -12.46 -45.29
N ARG A 28 13.35 -13.76 -45.07
CA ARG A 28 12.03 -14.39 -45.03
C ARG A 28 11.22 -13.96 -43.81
N LEU A 29 11.84 -13.85 -42.63
CA LEU A 29 11.18 -13.37 -41.42
C LEU A 29 10.74 -11.91 -41.59
N MET A 30 11.59 -11.05 -42.15
CA MET A 30 11.25 -9.65 -42.42
C MET A 30 10.05 -9.53 -43.38
N LEU A 31 10.05 -10.26 -44.50
CA LEU A 31 8.93 -10.26 -45.45
C LEU A 31 7.62 -10.72 -44.81
N LEU A 32 7.65 -11.78 -44.00
CA LEU A 32 6.47 -12.29 -43.30
C LEU A 32 5.98 -11.30 -42.23
N SER A 33 6.91 -10.64 -41.51
CA SER A 33 6.59 -9.63 -40.50
C SER A 33 6.00 -8.36 -41.13
N GLU A 34 6.54 -7.88 -42.25
CA GLU A 34 5.97 -6.77 -43.04
C GLU A 34 4.52 -7.09 -43.50
N GLY A 35 4.30 -8.34 -43.95
CA GLY A 35 2.97 -8.84 -44.30
C GLY A 35 2.05 -9.14 -43.11
N ARG A 36 2.47 -8.87 -41.86
CA ARG A 36 1.77 -9.21 -40.60
C ARG A 36 1.46 -10.71 -40.43
N GLN A 37 2.16 -11.58 -41.16
CA GLN A 37 2.03 -13.03 -41.12
C GLN A 37 2.86 -13.64 -39.97
N TYR A 38 2.66 -13.13 -38.74
CA TYR A 38 3.47 -13.48 -37.57
C TYR A 38 3.39 -14.97 -37.19
N ARG A 39 2.27 -15.64 -37.50
CA ARG A 39 2.13 -17.09 -37.27
C ARG A 39 3.02 -17.92 -38.18
N GLU A 40 3.10 -17.56 -39.46
CA GLU A 40 3.97 -18.24 -40.41
C GLU A 40 5.43 -17.98 -40.07
N ALA A 41 5.77 -16.74 -39.70
CA ALA A 41 7.11 -16.40 -39.23
C ALA A 41 7.53 -17.23 -38.01
N ALA A 42 6.63 -17.46 -37.06
CA ALA A 42 6.89 -18.31 -35.89
C ALA A 42 7.22 -19.77 -36.28
N THR A 43 6.56 -20.33 -37.29
CA THR A 43 6.87 -21.69 -37.76
C THR A 43 8.28 -21.81 -38.34
N VAL A 44 8.79 -20.73 -38.96
CA VAL A 44 10.17 -20.66 -39.45
C VAL A 44 11.15 -20.66 -38.27
N VAL A 45 10.90 -19.83 -37.24
CA VAL A 45 11.72 -19.76 -36.01
C VAL A 45 11.81 -21.10 -35.29
N GLY A 46 10.69 -21.82 -35.17
CA GLY A 46 10.65 -23.13 -34.49
C GLY A 46 11.55 -24.20 -35.13
N ARG A 47 11.96 -24.04 -36.40
CA ARG A 47 12.81 -24.97 -37.14
C ARG A 47 14.29 -24.59 -37.16
N LEU A 48 14.68 -23.45 -36.58
CA LEU A 48 16.05 -22.94 -36.64
C LEU A 48 16.99 -23.69 -35.69
N GLY A 49 18.17 -24.06 -36.18
CA GLY A 49 19.24 -24.58 -35.33
C GLY A 49 19.90 -23.50 -34.44
N PRO A 50 20.67 -23.91 -33.40
CA PRO A 50 21.32 -22.99 -32.44
C PRO A 50 22.16 -21.86 -33.08
N SER A 51 22.97 -22.20 -34.08
CA SER A 51 23.89 -21.26 -34.73
C SER A 51 23.17 -20.22 -35.58
N VAL A 52 22.18 -20.68 -36.35
CA VAL A 52 21.35 -19.84 -37.22
C VAL A 52 20.44 -18.95 -36.39
N LEU A 53 19.84 -19.49 -35.32
CA LEU A 53 19.00 -18.72 -34.39
C LEU A 53 19.76 -17.53 -33.81
N ARG A 54 20.97 -17.72 -33.28
CA ARG A 54 21.78 -16.61 -32.74
C ARG A 54 22.05 -15.51 -33.76
N SER A 55 22.43 -15.89 -34.97
CA SER A 55 22.74 -14.94 -36.05
C SER A 55 21.50 -14.14 -36.45
N VAL A 56 20.35 -14.82 -36.53
CA VAL A 56 19.07 -14.19 -36.81
C VAL A 56 18.65 -13.27 -35.67
N VAL A 57 18.85 -13.65 -34.41
CA VAL A 57 18.48 -12.82 -33.24
C VAL A 57 19.20 -11.49 -33.24
N ALA A 58 20.52 -11.51 -33.52
CA ALA A 58 21.34 -10.31 -33.49
C ALA A 58 20.98 -9.29 -34.57
N GLU A 59 20.42 -9.73 -35.70
CA GLU A 59 20.10 -8.87 -36.85
C GLU A 59 18.59 -8.58 -37.00
N LEU A 60 17.73 -9.17 -36.15
CA LEU A 60 16.28 -8.99 -36.25
C LEU A 60 15.88 -7.59 -35.72
N PRO A 61 15.07 -6.81 -36.45
CA PRO A 61 14.59 -5.52 -35.99
C PRO A 61 13.52 -5.70 -34.89
N MET A 62 13.97 -5.88 -33.66
CA MET A 62 13.10 -6.16 -32.50
C MET A 62 12.14 -5.02 -32.21
N ASP A 63 12.53 -3.76 -32.44
CA ASP A 63 11.69 -2.59 -32.16
C ASP A 63 10.38 -2.61 -32.95
N ILE A 64 10.43 -2.98 -34.23
CA ILE A 64 9.24 -3.11 -35.09
C ILE A 64 8.31 -4.21 -34.57
N LEU A 65 8.88 -5.33 -34.09
CA LEU A 65 8.10 -6.42 -33.51
C LEU A 65 7.49 -6.03 -32.17
N ILE A 66 8.17 -5.22 -31.37
CA ILE A 66 7.67 -4.69 -30.10
C ILE A 66 6.49 -3.76 -30.37
N GLU A 67 6.62 -2.80 -31.29
CA GLU A 67 5.55 -1.88 -31.67
C GLU A 67 4.32 -2.59 -32.27
N ALA A 68 4.52 -3.74 -32.92
CA ALA A 68 3.44 -4.55 -33.47
C ALA A 68 2.67 -5.40 -32.44
N LEU A 69 3.06 -5.38 -31.15
CA LEU A 69 2.31 -6.06 -30.11
C LEU A 69 0.88 -5.47 -30.00
N PRO A 70 -0.15 -6.31 -29.77
CA PRO A 70 -0.09 -7.73 -29.43
C PRO A 70 -0.04 -8.70 -30.62
N HIS A 71 0.00 -8.23 -31.86
CA HIS A 71 -0.11 -9.09 -33.05
C HIS A 71 1.13 -9.96 -33.28
N SER A 72 2.31 -9.42 -32.95
CA SER A 72 3.60 -10.11 -33.03
C SER A 72 3.86 -11.12 -31.91
N THR A 73 2.96 -11.21 -30.91
CA THR A 73 3.15 -12.03 -29.70
C THR A 73 3.54 -13.47 -29.98
N TYR A 74 2.90 -14.11 -30.97
CA TYR A 74 3.15 -15.52 -31.29
C TYR A 74 4.55 -15.74 -31.89
N LEU A 75 5.05 -14.77 -32.67
CA LEU A 75 6.41 -14.80 -33.20
C LEU A 75 7.43 -14.66 -32.08
N LEU A 76 7.26 -13.66 -31.21
CA LEU A 76 8.15 -13.45 -30.06
C LEU A 76 8.09 -14.64 -29.09
N GLU A 77 6.92 -15.23 -28.86
CA GLU A 77 6.77 -16.43 -28.02
C GLU A 77 7.57 -17.60 -28.58
N SER A 78 7.41 -17.91 -29.88
CA SER A 78 8.15 -18.98 -30.54
C SER A 78 9.66 -18.77 -30.46
N PHE A 79 10.08 -17.51 -30.55
CA PHE A 79 11.47 -17.10 -30.43
C PHE A 79 12.05 -17.34 -29.04
N PHE A 80 11.41 -16.86 -27.98
CA PHE A 80 11.86 -17.11 -26.61
C PHE A 80 11.79 -18.59 -26.24
N ASN A 81 10.76 -19.32 -26.68
CA ASN A 81 10.67 -20.77 -26.47
C ASN A 81 11.84 -21.50 -27.13
N ARG A 82 12.22 -21.11 -28.35
CA ARG A 82 13.36 -21.71 -29.04
C ARG A 82 14.68 -21.35 -28.36
N LEU A 83 14.84 -20.10 -27.92
CA LEU A 83 16.02 -19.64 -27.17
C LEU A 83 16.18 -20.42 -25.85
N ASN A 84 15.10 -20.59 -25.08
CA ASN A 84 15.08 -21.38 -23.85
C ASN A 84 15.41 -22.86 -24.11
N ALA A 85 14.90 -23.44 -25.19
CA ALA A 85 15.12 -24.86 -25.51
C ALA A 85 16.53 -25.19 -25.99
N VAL A 86 17.18 -24.25 -26.68
CA VAL A 86 18.44 -24.52 -27.41
C VAL A 86 19.67 -24.06 -26.62
N VAL A 87 19.49 -23.31 -25.52
CA VAL A 87 20.56 -22.86 -24.59
C VAL A 87 21.78 -22.34 -25.35
N ALA A 88 21.55 -21.36 -26.22
CA ALA A 88 22.59 -20.79 -27.06
C ALA A 88 23.74 -20.22 -26.21
N THR A 89 24.99 -20.68 -26.41
CA THR A 89 26.19 -20.21 -25.71
C THR A 89 27.15 -19.47 -26.66
N PRO A 90 27.51 -18.19 -26.39
CA PRO A 90 26.97 -17.31 -25.35
C PRO A 90 25.52 -16.93 -25.64
N ARG A 91 24.83 -16.52 -24.57
CA ARG A 91 23.43 -16.11 -24.63
C ARG A 91 23.30 -14.83 -25.47
N PRO A 92 22.47 -14.81 -26.53
CA PRO A 92 22.25 -13.58 -27.29
C PRO A 92 21.58 -12.52 -26.41
N ASP A 93 22.01 -11.27 -26.57
CA ASP A 93 21.34 -10.13 -25.95
C ASP A 93 20.03 -9.84 -26.69
N VAL A 94 18.95 -9.66 -25.92
CA VAL A 94 17.60 -9.48 -26.45
C VAL A 94 16.94 -8.39 -25.61
N PRO A 95 16.24 -7.41 -26.21
CA PRO A 95 15.65 -6.28 -25.49
C PRO A 95 14.40 -6.68 -24.69
N CYS A 96 14.56 -7.59 -23.73
CA CYS A 96 13.48 -8.17 -22.93
C CYS A 96 12.79 -7.10 -22.07
N GLU A 97 13.54 -6.12 -21.58
CA GLU A 97 13.01 -4.99 -20.82
C GLU A 97 12.07 -4.13 -21.69
N ALA A 98 12.44 -3.84 -22.93
CA ALA A 98 11.58 -3.08 -23.85
C ALA A 98 10.28 -3.84 -24.19
N ILE A 99 10.37 -5.16 -24.44
CA ILE A 99 9.20 -6.02 -24.69
C ILE A 99 8.27 -6.03 -23.46
N MET A 100 8.84 -6.23 -22.27
CA MET A 100 8.09 -6.25 -21.02
C MET A 100 7.37 -4.91 -20.78
N TRP A 101 8.05 -3.80 -20.97
CA TRP A 101 7.45 -2.49 -20.78
C TRP A 101 6.36 -2.18 -21.80
N HIS A 102 6.49 -2.69 -23.02
CA HIS A 102 5.42 -2.60 -24.00
C HIS A 102 4.20 -3.45 -23.60
N LEU A 103 4.40 -4.63 -23.01
CA LEU A 103 3.31 -5.40 -22.40
C LEU A 103 2.66 -4.63 -21.24
N VAL A 104 3.44 -4.01 -20.36
CA VAL A 104 2.92 -3.16 -19.27
C VAL A 104 2.07 -2.03 -19.85
N LYS A 105 2.54 -1.33 -20.89
CA LYS A 105 1.78 -0.29 -21.61
C LYS A 105 0.44 -0.83 -22.11
N LEU A 106 0.43 -1.98 -22.78
CA LEU A 106 -0.79 -2.62 -23.30
C LEU A 106 -1.79 -2.97 -22.19
N PHE A 107 -1.31 -3.46 -21.04
CA PHE A 107 -2.16 -3.78 -19.90
C PHE A 107 -2.55 -2.57 -19.03
N SER A 108 -1.89 -1.43 -19.21
CA SER A 108 -2.23 -0.19 -18.51
C SER A 108 -3.55 0.40 -18.99
N ASN A 109 -3.90 0.19 -20.27
CA ASN A 109 -5.20 0.55 -20.85
C ASN A 109 -5.68 -0.59 -21.76
N PRO A 110 -6.27 -1.67 -21.22
CA PRO A 110 -6.66 -2.81 -22.02
C PRO A 110 -7.90 -2.48 -22.85
N HIS A 111 -7.71 -2.23 -24.15
CA HIS A 111 -8.79 -1.96 -25.10
C HIS A 111 -9.35 -3.23 -25.76
N GLU A 112 -8.60 -4.33 -25.73
CA GLU A 112 -8.95 -5.58 -26.44
C GLU A 112 -9.27 -6.73 -25.47
N THR A 113 -10.36 -7.46 -25.74
CA THR A 113 -10.68 -8.71 -25.05
C THR A 113 -9.67 -9.80 -25.40
N GLY A 114 -9.40 -10.71 -24.46
CA GLY A 114 -8.49 -11.83 -24.69
C GLY A 114 -6.98 -11.48 -24.76
N LEU A 115 -6.60 -10.22 -24.51
CA LEU A 115 -5.20 -9.76 -24.53
C LEU A 115 -4.32 -10.55 -23.55
N ARG A 116 -4.86 -10.84 -22.36
CA ARG A 116 -4.19 -11.62 -21.31
C ARG A 116 -3.80 -13.02 -21.80
N GLN A 117 -4.74 -13.74 -22.41
CA GLN A 117 -4.52 -15.10 -22.94
C GLN A 117 -3.49 -15.09 -24.07
N ARG A 118 -3.53 -14.09 -24.95
CA ARG A 118 -2.56 -13.94 -26.05
C ARG A 118 -1.14 -13.73 -25.53
N CYS A 119 -0.95 -12.84 -24.57
CA CYS A 119 0.39 -12.45 -24.08
C CYS A 119 0.96 -13.36 -22.98
N MET A 120 0.15 -14.23 -22.38
CA MET A 120 0.55 -15.07 -21.24
C MET A 120 1.81 -15.90 -21.54
N LYS A 121 1.80 -16.65 -22.64
CA LYS A 121 2.91 -17.54 -22.99
C LYS A 121 4.21 -16.78 -23.30
N LEU A 122 4.09 -15.62 -23.94
CA LEU A 122 5.22 -14.73 -24.18
C LEU A 122 5.83 -14.24 -22.85
N ALA A 123 5.00 -13.75 -21.92
CA ALA A 123 5.46 -13.28 -20.61
C ALA A 123 6.15 -14.40 -19.80
N GLN A 124 5.61 -15.62 -19.84
CA GLN A 124 6.23 -16.81 -19.22
C GLN A 124 7.58 -17.14 -19.86
N ALA A 125 7.64 -17.16 -21.19
CA ALA A 125 8.88 -17.46 -21.91
C ALA A 125 9.99 -16.43 -21.64
N ILE A 126 9.63 -15.14 -21.52
CA ILE A 126 10.54 -14.07 -21.10
C ILE A 126 10.98 -14.25 -19.65
N GLY A 127 10.07 -14.62 -18.73
CA GLY A 127 10.40 -14.86 -17.33
C GLY A 127 11.38 -16.01 -17.12
N ILE A 128 11.25 -17.08 -17.92
CA ILE A 128 12.23 -18.20 -17.94
C ILE A 128 13.55 -17.73 -18.54
N TRP A 129 13.50 -16.95 -19.62
CA TRP A 129 14.70 -16.41 -20.24
C TRP A 129 15.42 -15.48 -19.25
N GLN A 130 14.83 -14.39 -18.78
CA GLN A 130 15.50 -13.42 -17.91
C GLN A 130 14.79 -13.26 -16.56
N PRO A 131 15.10 -14.11 -15.56
CA PRO A 131 14.45 -14.09 -14.25
C PRO A 131 14.59 -12.76 -13.50
N SER A 132 15.75 -12.08 -13.60
CA SER A 132 16.02 -10.79 -12.96
C SER A 132 15.08 -9.66 -13.40
N LEU A 133 14.43 -9.83 -14.56
CA LEU A 133 13.46 -8.87 -15.07
C LEU A 133 12.21 -8.80 -14.18
N ARG A 134 11.85 -9.91 -13.53
CA ARG A 134 10.74 -9.96 -12.57
C ARG A 134 11.01 -9.06 -11.36
N GLU A 135 12.21 -9.12 -10.80
CA GLU A 135 12.62 -8.27 -9.67
C GLU A 135 12.64 -6.79 -10.06
N SER A 136 13.15 -6.49 -11.26
CA SER A 136 13.15 -5.13 -11.81
C SER A 136 11.72 -4.59 -11.96
N LEU A 137 10.79 -5.41 -12.44
CA LEU A 137 9.38 -5.05 -12.59
C LEU A 137 8.68 -4.87 -11.23
N LEU A 138 8.98 -5.73 -10.24
CA LEU A 138 8.47 -5.59 -8.87
C LEU A 138 8.96 -4.30 -8.21
N ALA A 139 10.27 -4.01 -8.30
CA ALA A 139 10.85 -2.79 -7.77
C ALA A 139 10.20 -1.56 -8.39
N ARG A 140 9.97 -1.60 -9.70
CA ARG A 140 9.32 -0.52 -10.43
C ARG A 140 7.85 -0.34 -10.05
N ARG A 141 7.08 -1.42 -9.91
CA ARG A 141 5.71 -1.36 -9.40
C ARG A 141 5.68 -0.69 -8.02
N LYS A 142 6.54 -1.15 -7.11
CA LYS A 142 6.66 -0.56 -5.75
C LYS A 142 6.97 0.93 -5.81
N GLN A 143 7.83 1.36 -6.72
CA GLN A 143 8.14 2.77 -6.92
C GLN A 143 6.92 3.59 -7.41
N LEU A 144 6.10 3.03 -8.31
CA LEU A 144 4.85 3.66 -8.75
C LEU A 144 3.86 3.76 -7.59
N ASP A 145 3.70 2.68 -6.81
CA ASP A 145 2.80 2.64 -5.64
C ASP A 145 3.22 3.63 -4.54
N GLN A 146 4.53 3.76 -4.28
CA GLN A 146 5.09 4.74 -3.36
C GLN A 146 4.80 6.18 -3.81
N ALA A 147 4.97 6.49 -5.10
CA ALA A 147 4.65 7.81 -5.63
C ALA A 147 3.15 8.13 -5.52
N ILE A 148 2.27 7.15 -5.75
CA ILE A 148 0.81 7.29 -5.58
C ILE A 148 0.44 7.53 -4.12
N GLN A 149 0.99 6.73 -3.20
CA GLN A 149 0.79 6.91 -1.76
C GLN A 149 1.29 8.29 -1.33
N GLY A 150 2.45 8.69 -1.84
CA GLY A 150 3.04 10.01 -1.69
C GLY A 150 2.02 11.10 -1.99
N LEU A 151 1.36 11.08 -3.15
CA LEU A 151 0.30 12.05 -3.51
C LEU A 151 -0.89 12.07 -2.53
N GLY A 152 -1.27 10.92 -1.97
CA GLY A 152 -2.40 10.81 -1.05
C GLY A 152 -2.22 11.59 0.25
N VAL A 153 -0.98 11.80 0.71
CA VAL A 153 -0.66 12.52 1.96
C VAL A 153 -0.71 14.05 1.80
N HIS A 154 -0.92 14.58 0.58
CA HIS A 154 -0.79 16.02 0.28
C HIS A 154 -2.06 16.84 0.43
N GLY A 155 -3.21 16.22 0.69
CA GLY A 155 -4.50 16.90 0.65
C GLY A 155 -4.59 18.07 1.64
N LEU A 156 -4.44 17.79 2.93
CA LEU A 156 -4.73 18.76 3.99
C LEU A 156 -3.80 18.54 5.19
N THR A 157 -3.55 19.60 5.95
CA THR A 157 -2.85 19.57 7.25
C THR A 157 -3.78 20.11 8.32
N ALA A 158 -3.68 19.59 9.54
CA ALA A 158 -4.48 20.08 10.64
C ALA A 158 -3.97 21.45 11.10
N ASP A 159 -4.89 22.40 11.26
CA ASP A 159 -4.61 23.63 11.98
C ASP A 159 -4.64 23.40 13.51
N GLN A 160 -4.42 24.46 14.27
CA GLN A 160 -4.42 24.41 15.75
C GLN A 160 -5.78 24.00 16.36
N THR A 161 -6.86 24.07 15.58
CA THR A 161 -8.20 23.64 15.99
C THR A 161 -8.52 22.20 15.57
N GLY A 162 -7.58 21.53 14.89
CA GLY A 162 -7.78 20.21 14.30
C GLY A 162 -8.53 20.24 12.96
N SER A 163 -8.83 21.41 12.42
CA SER A 163 -9.48 21.57 11.12
C SER A 163 -8.49 21.35 9.99
N LEU A 164 -8.91 20.63 8.96
CA LEU A 164 -8.08 20.31 7.82
C LEU A 164 -8.03 21.48 6.82
N ILE A 165 -6.87 22.09 6.67
CA ILE A 165 -6.61 23.22 5.76
C ILE A 165 -5.45 22.91 4.80
N SER A 166 -5.30 23.70 3.73
CA SER A 166 -4.14 23.56 2.86
C SER A 166 -2.84 23.94 3.60
N LEU A 167 -1.74 23.26 3.26
CA LEU A 167 -0.43 23.52 3.89
C LEU A 167 0.02 24.97 3.69
N HIS A 168 -0.26 25.58 2.53
CA HIS A 168 0.11 26.96 2.26
C HIS A 168 -0.65 27.94 3.17
N VAL A 169 -1.94 27.70 3.42
CA VAL A 169 -2.73 28.51 4.36
C VAL A 169 -2.22 28.31 5.78
N ALA A 170 -1.90 27.06 6.18
CA ALA A 170 -1.34 26.77 7.48
C ALA A 170 0.00 27.50 7.71
N LEU A 171 0.93 27.41 6.75
CA LEU A 171 2.22 28.09 6.78
C LEU A 171 2.07 29.61 6.87
N LYS A 172 1.20 30.20 6.04
CA LYS A 172 0.93 31.65 6.08
C LYS A 172 0.42 32.08 7.45
N ASN A 173 -0.57 31.37 7.98
CA ASN A 173 -1.18 31.69 9.27
C ASN A 173 -0.16 31.56 10.41
N GLU A 174 0.70 30.55 10.37
CA GLU A 174 1.72 30.35 11.40
C GLU A 174 2.82 31.42 11.33
N LEU A 175 3.32 31.73 10.14
CA LEU A 175 4.30 32.81 9.95
C LEU A 175 3.77 34.15 10.43
N GLN A 176 2.50 34.47 10.16
CA GLN A 176 1.89 35.71 10.65
C GLN A 176 1.86 35.75 12.19
N ARG A 177 1.51 34.64 12.85
CA ARG A 177 1.55 34.55 14.33
C ARG A 177 2.94 34.72 14.91
N HIS A 178 3.96 34.14 14.26
CA HIS A 178 5.36 34.35 14.64
C HIS A 178 5.72 35.84 14.58
N ILE A 179 5.37 36.51 13.48
CA ILE A 179 5.61 37.96 13.32
C ILE A 179 4.94 38.75 14.45
N ASP A 180 3.66 38.50 14.72
CA ASP A 180 2.91 39.23 15.75
C ASP A 180 3.47 38.98 17.16
N THR A 181 3.85 37.73 17.45
CA THR A 181 4.43 37.34 18.75
C THR A 181 5.82 37.95 18.95
N TYR A 182 6.68 37.91 17.92
CA TYR A 182 8.00 38.51 18.00
C TYR A 182 7.94 40.04 18.08
N LYS A 183 7.01 40.69 17.36
CA LYS A 183 6.76 42.14 17.53
C LYS A 183 6.37 42.49 18.96
N ALA A 184 5.46 41.73 19.56
CA ALA A 184 5.07 41.93 20.96
C ALA A 184 6.23 41.70 21.94
N ALA A 185 7.06 40.68 21.70
CA ALA A 185 8.26 40.40 22.50
C ALA A 185 9.32 41.51 22.39
N ILE A 186 9.55 42.03 21.20
CA ILE A 186 10.46 43.15 20.96
C ILE A 186 9.95 44.40 21.70
N HIS A 187 8.67 44.75 21.58
CA HIS A 187 8.09 45.88 22.31
C HIS A 187 8.25 45.71 23.83
N LYS A 188 8.06 44.49 24.36
CA LYS A 188 8.26 44.22 25.79
C LYS A 188 9.73 44.36 26.20
N LEU A 189 10.67 43.94 25.36
CA LEU A 189 12.10 44.14 25.60
C LEU A 189 12.49 45.62 25.57
N GLU A 190 11.89 46.43 24.69
CA GLU A 190 12.08 47.88 24.63
C GLU A 190 11.57 48.57 25.90
N GLU A 191 10.40 48.17 26.43
CA GLU A 191 9.88 48.64 27.72
C GLU A 191 10.80 48.28 28.91
N LEU A 192 11.53 47.17 28.81
CA LEU A 192 12.48 46.70 29.83
C LEU A 192 13.88 47.32 29.68
N SER A 193 14.16 47.95 28.54
CA SER A 193 15.45 48.57 28.20
C SER A 193 15.87 49.83 28.99
N PRO A 194 15.00 50.63 29.66
CA PRO A 194 15.49 51.79 30.42
C PRO A 194 16.35 51.42 31.64
N VAL A 195 16.49 50.13 31.98
CA VAL A 195 17.33 49.62 33.08
C VAL A 195 18.79 49.36 32.65
N THR A 196 19.12 49.35 31.36
CA THR A 196 20.44 48.87 30.85
C THR A 196 21.24 49.86 30.02
N ALA A 197 20.68 50.99 29.58
CA ALA A 197 21.31 51.82 28.54
C ALA A 197 22.46 52.75 28.98
N HIS A 198 22.73 52.93 30.29
CA HIS A 198 23.63 54.00 30.75
C HIS A 198 24.85 53.63 31.60
N GLN A 199 25.30 52.37 31.67
CA GLN A 199 26.50 52.05 32.46
C GLN A 199 27.38 50.96 31.86
N ASP A 200 28.70 51.19 31.96
CA ASP A 200 29.77 50.25 31.60
C ASP A 200 29.55 48.89 32.30
N PRO A 201 29.33 47.79 31.55
CA PRO A 201 28.97 46.49 32.10
C PRO A 201 30.01 45.90 33.06
N ALA A 202 31.29 46.25 32.88
CA ALA A 202 32.40 45.64 33.60
C ALA A 202 32.65 46.25 34.99
N GLN A 203 32.51 47.57 35.15
CA GLN A 203 32.76 48.24 36.45
C GLN A 203 31.56 48.20 37.40
N SER A 204 30.33 48.04 36.88
CA SER A 204 29.11 48.05 37.69
C SER A 204 28.71 46.70 38.28
N SER A 205 29.28 45.58 37.82
CA SER A 205 28.71 44.25 38.10
C SER A 205 28.89 43.78 39.54
N HIS A 206 30.05 44.02 40.18
CA HIS A 206 30.30 43.59 41.56
C HIS A 206 29.59 44.49 42.59
N GLN A 207 29.61 45.81 42.38
CA GLN A 207 28.84 46.75 43.21
C GLN A 207 27.32 46.61 43.01
N ARG A 208 26.82 46.32 41.80
CA ARG A 208 25.40 45.98 41.57
C ARG A 208 25.02 44.70 42.27
N LEU A 209 25.83 43.64 42.20
CA LEU A 209 25.54 42.37 42.89
C LEU A 209 25.33 42.56 44.38
N LEU A 210 26.08 43.48 45.00
CA LEU A 210 25.96 43.83 46.41
C LEU A 210 24.79 44.79 46.72
N ALA A 211 24.25 45.49 45.73
CA ALA A 211 23.17 46.47 45.86
C ALA A 211 21.78 45.96 45.43
N ILE A 212 21.71 44.78 44.79
CA ILE A 212 20.45 44.16 44.36
C ILE A 212 19.67 43.68 45.60
N GLY A 213 18.51 44.29 45.84
CA GLY A 213 17.61 43.89 46.90
C GLY A 213 16.69 42.75 46.49
N TYR A 214 15.98 42.18 47.46
CA TYR A 214 14.95 41.16 47.21
C TYR A 214 13.88 41.62 46.21
N GLY A 215 13.44 42.88 46.31
CA GLY A 215 12.45 43.47 45.39
C GLY A 215 12.92 43.53 43.93
N ASP A 216 14.20 43.83 43.70
CA ASP A 216 14.78 43.87 42.35
C ASP A 216 14.87 42.47 41.73
N ILE A 217 15.17 41.45 42.54
CA ILE A 217 15.17 40.04 42.11
C ILE A 217 13.75 39.61 41.75
N GLN A 218 12.77 39.97 42.57
CA GLN A 218 11.37 39.65 42.32
C GLN A 218 10.89 40.29 41.01
N GLN A 219 11.22 41.56 40.76
CA GLN A 219 10.85 42.24 39.52
C GLN A 219 11.54 41.59 38.30
N ARG A 220 12.84 41.31 38.37
CA ARG A 220 13.56 40.59 37.30
C ARG A 220 12.95 39.22 37.01
N LEU A 221 12.54 38.49 38.03
CA LEU A 221 11.86 37.20 37.87
C LEU A 221 10.54 37.37 37.12
N ILE A 222 9.74 38.37 37.48
CA ILE A 222 8.47 38.68 36.82
C ILE A 222 8.71 39.03 35.34
N ASP A 223 9.67 39.91 35.06
CA ASP A 223 9.98 40.36 33.70
C ASP A 223 10.48 39.20 32.82
N ASN A 224 11.44 38.43 33.32
CA ASN A 224 11.97 37.26 32.62
C ASN A 224 10.91 36.18 32.42
N LYS A 225 10.06 35.95 33.42
CA LYS A 225 8.98 34.97 33.32
C LYS A 225 7.94 35.40 32.28
N THR A 226 7.63 36.69 32.22
CA THR A 226 6.71 37.27 31.22
C THR A 226 7.24 37.07 29.80
N LEU A 227 8.52 37.39 29.56
CA LEU A 227 9.18 37.16 28.27
C LEU A 227 9.22 35.67 27.91
N LEU A 228 9.57 34.81 28.85
CA LEU A 228 9.62 33.37 28.64
C LEU A 228 8.24 32.81 28.25
N THR A 229 7.18 33.21 28.95
CA THR A 229 5.80 32.79 28.63
C THR A 229 5.34 33.29 27.26
N MET A 230 5.82 34.45 26.81
CA MET A 230 5.52 34.95 25.47
C MET A 230 6.23 34.16 24.36
N LEU A 231 7.48 33.75 24.59
CA LEU A 231 8.32 33.06 23.61
C LEU A 231 8.22 31.53 23.63
N ASP A 232 7.70 30.93 24.69
CA ASP A 232 7.51 29.48 24.81
C ASP A 232 6.10 29.03 24.39
N LYS A 233 5.48 29.74 23.44
CA LYS A 233 4.14 29.40 22.95
C LYS A 233 4.18 28.18 22.01
N PRO A 234 3.19 27.26 22.08
CA PRO A 234 3.10 26.12 21.17
C PRO A 234 3.07 26.51 19.68
N ALA A 235 2.45 27.65 19.36
CA ALA A 235 2.43 28.21 18.00
C ALA A 235 3.86 28.36 17.43
N LEU A 236 4.80 28.85 18.25
CA LEU A 236 6.19 29.05 17.84
C LEU A 236 6.95 27.74 17.56
N LYS A 237 6.38 26.58 17.92
CA LYS A 237 6.93 25.24 17.69
C LYS A 237 6.30 24.54 16.48
N GLN A 238 5.11 24.97 16.03
CA GLN A 238 4.37 24.34 14.94
C GLN A 238 5.00 24.57 13.56
N LEU A 239 5.68 25.70 13.36
CA LEU A 239 6.30 26.05 12.08
C LEU A 239 7.31 24.98 11.61
N ALA A 240 8.09 24.40 12.52
CA ALA A 240 9.06 23.36 12.17
C ALA A 240 8.38 22.13 11.54
N GLN A 241 7.26 21.69 12.11
CA GLN A 241 6.48 20.57 11.57
C GLN A 241 5.88 20.90 10.19
N LEU A 242 5.41 22.13 10.00
CA LEU A 242 4.86 22.57 8.70
C LEU A 242 5.95 22.64 7.62
N VAL A 243 7.17 23.04 7.98
CA VAL A 243 8.33 23.04 7.07
C VAL A 243 8.75 21.61 6.72
N GLU A 244 8.77 20.69 7.68
CA GLU A 244 9.03 19.26 7.43
C GLU A 244 7.98 18.68 6.47
N ASN A 245 6.70 18.98 6.71
CA ASN A 245 5.61 18.58 5.82
C ASN A 245 5.81 19.13 4.39
N LEU A 246 6.22 20.40 4.25
CA LEU A 246 6.52 21.00 2.95
C LEU A 246 7.68 20.29 2.25
N SER A 247 8.76 19.99 2.98
CA SER A 247 9.90 19.25 2.47
C SER A 247 9.50 17.87 1.94
N GLN A 248 8.70 17.13 2.71
CA GLN A 248 8.20 15.83 2.28
C GLN A 248 7.31 15.93 1.03
N ARG A 249 6.48 16.96 0.93
CA ARG A 249 5.66 17.19 -0.27
C ARG A 249 6.51 17.43 -1.51
N VAL A 250 7.54 18.27 -1.39
CA VAL A 250 8.49 18.51 -2.49
C VAL A 250 9.16 17.20 -2.93
N GLN A 251 9.55 16.34 -1.99
CA GLN A 251 10.16 15.05 -2.31
C GLN A 251 9.19 14.13 -3.03
N ASN A 252 7.96 14.02 -2.53
CA ASN A 252 6.90 13.22 -3.15
C ASN A 252 6.58 13.70 -4.58
N ASP A 253 6.52 15.02 -4.81
CA ASP A 253 6.27 15.59 -6.14
C ASP A 253 7.41 15.28 -7.12
N LYS A 254 8.67 15.33 -6.65
CA LYS A 254 9.83 14.91 -7.46
C LYS A 254 9.73 13.44 -7.87
N GLU A 255 9.31 12.56 -6.96
CA GLU A 255 9.14 11.14 -7.24
C GLU A 255 8.05 10.88 -8.27
N VAL A 256 6.93 11.60 -8.17
CA VAL A 256 5.84 11.55 -9.17
C VAL A 256 6.36 12.00 -10.53
N LEU A 257 7.04 13.16 -10.60
CA LEU A 257 7.61 13.67 -11.86
C LEU A 257 8.65 12.71 -12.45
N PHE A 258 9.47 12.10 -11.60
CA PHE A 258 10.41 11.07 -12.03
C PHE A 258 9.69 9.88 -12.65
N CYS A 259 8.66 9.35 -11.98
CA CYS A 259 7.88 8.22 -12.47
C CYS A 259 7.14 8.52 -13.77
N VAL A 260 6.50 9.69 -13.88
CA VAL A 260 5.83 10.16 -15.10
C VAL A 260 6.84 10.36 -16.23
N GLY A 261 8.00 10.96 -15.95
CA GLY A 261 9.06 11.17 -16.95
C GLY A 261 9.67 9.88 -17.48
N GLN A 262 9.72 8.82 -16.66
CA GLN A 262 10.08 7.47 -17.10
C GLN A 262 8.99 6.85 -17.99
N ILE A 263 7.71 6.98 -17.62
CA ILE A 263 6.60 6.52 -18.46
C ILE A 263 6.62 7.22 -19.82
N ARG A 264 6.81 8.54 -19.85
CA ARG A 264 6.87 9.32 -21.11
C ARG A 264 7.99 8.88 -22.05
N ARG A 265 9.12 8.40 -21.50
CA ARG A 265 10.24 7.87 -22.32
C ARG A 265 9.88 6.55 -22.98
N THR A 266 9.11 5.71 -22.31
CA THR A 266 8.73 4.38 -22.82
C THR A 266 7.41 4.41 -23.61
N ASP A 267 6.57 5.41 -23.34
CA ASP A 267 5.29 5.64 -23.99
C ASP A 267 5.09 7.13 -24.30
N ALA A 268 5.54 7.54 -25.49
CA ALA A 268 5.34 8.90 -25.99
C ALA A 268 3.84 9.24 -26.21
N THR A 269 2.96 8.24 -26.29
CA THR A 269 1.51 8.42 -26.46
C THR A 269 0.77 8.49 -25.13
N ALA A 270 1.47 8.34 -24.00
CA ALA A 270 0.90 8.60 -22.69
C ALA A 270 0.61 10.11 -22.62
N ASN A 271 -0.66 10.48 -22.80
CA ASN A 271 -1.15 11.87 -22.75
C ASN A 271 -0.99 12.44 -21.32
N THR A 272 0.24 12.77 -20.93
CA THR A 272 0.65 13.14 -19.57
C THR A 272 0.17 14.52 -19.14
N GLU A 273 -0.22 15.37 -20.09
CA GLU A 273 -0.64 16.75 -19.82
C GLU A 273 -2.14 16.83 -19.50
N GLU A 274 -2.96 16.02 -20.15
CA GLU A 274 -4.42 16.03 -19.95
C GLU A 274 -4.90 15.02 -18.89
N ARG A 275 -4.09 13.97 -18.59
CA ARG A 275 -4.47 12.95 -17.61
C ARG A 275 -3.95 13.27 -16.21
N PRO A 276 -4.75 13.04 -15.14
CA PRO A 276 -4.27 13.10 -13.77
C PRO A 276 -3.10 12.14 -13.55
N ALA A 277 -1.99 12.65 -13.00
CA ALA A 277 -0.77 11.88 -12.77
C ALA A 277 -1.01 10.62 -11.92
N ALA A 278 -1.82 10.72 -10.86
CA ALA A 278 -2.20 9.58 -10.02
C ALA A 278 -2.87 8.46 -10.82
N GLY A 279 -3.82 8.79 -11.69
CA GLY A 279 -4.52 7.82 -12.54
C GLY A 279 -3.58 7.16 -13.55
N LEU A 280 -2.66 7.94 -14.14
CA LEU A 280 -1.64 7.40 -15.03
C LEU A 280 -0.72 6.40 -14.31
N LEU A 281 -0.21 6.76 -13.13
CA LEU A 281 0.65 5.88 -12.32
C LEU A 281 -0.09 4.61 -11.89
N MET A 282 -1.36 4.73 -11.47
CA MET A 282 -2.19 3.57 -11.08
C MET A 282 -2.40 2.59 -12.24
N ASN A 283 -2.66 3.11 -13.45
CA ASN A 283 -2.82 2.28 -14.64
C ASN A 283 -1.53 1.51 -14.96
N TYR A 284 -0.39 2.18 -14.90
CA TYR A 284 0.91 1.55 -15.11
C TYR A 284 1.29 0.56 -14.00
N SER A 285 0.96 0.85 -12.73
CA SER A 285 1.14 -0.10 -11.63
C SER A 285 0.31 -1.37 -11.84
N ARG A 286 -0.96 -1.23 -12.25
CA ARG A 286 -1.84 -2.35 -12.63
C ARG A 286 -1.29 -3.13 -13.83
N GLY A 287 -0.70 -2.45 -14.81
CA GLY A 287 -0.01 -3.05 -15.94
C GLY A 287 1.15 -3.93 -15.48
N CYS A 288 2.01 -3.42 -14.59
CA CYS A 288 3.08 -4.19 -13.96
C CYS A 288 2.54 -5.42 -13.24
N ASP A 289 1.48 -5.27 -12.46
CA ASP A 289 0.84 -6.37 -11.74
C ASP A 289 0.31 -7.47 -12.66
N THR A 290 -0.31 -7.06 -13.76
CA THR A 290 -0.83 -8.01 -14.75
C THR A 290 0.30 -8.82 -15.37
N VAL A 291 1.40 -8.16 -15.78
CA VAL A 291 2.56 -8.84 -16.36
C VAL A 291 3.24 -9.75 -15.33
N LEU A 292 3.41 -9.30 -14.09
CA LEU A 292 3.96 -10.11 -12.99
C LEU A 292 3.13 -11.37 -12.74
N GLY A 293 1.79 -11.24 -12.78
CA GLY A 293 0.87 -12.37 -12.68
C GLY A 293 0.96 -13.34 -13.86
N LEU A 294 1.30 -12.85 -15.06
CA LEU A 294 1.47 -13.70 -16.25
C LEU A 294 2.80 -14.46 -16.26
N MET A 295 3.87 -13.87 -15.72
CA MET A 295 5.19 -14.54 -15.65
C MET A 295 5.20 -15.79 -14.75
N GLY A 296 4.17 -16.01 -13.93
CA GLY A 296 4.05 -17.17 -13.04
C GLY A 296 4.89 -17.09 -11.76
N PRO A 297 4.76 -18.06 -10.84
CA PRO A 297 5.60 -18.16 -9.65
C PRO A 297 7.03 -18.58 -10.02
N ILE A 298 8.01 -18.16 -9.20
CA ILE A 298 9.43 -18.53 -9.37
C ILE A 298 9.51 -20.05 -9.25
N ALA A 299 9.86 -20.75 -10.33
CA ALA A 299 10.34 -22.12 -10.24
C ALA A 299 11.70 -22.06 -9.55
N THR A 300 11.72 -22.22 -8.23
CA THR A 300 12.94 -22.44 -7.47
C THR A 300 13.55 -23.75 -7.96
N LEU A 301 14.58 -23.65 -8.80
CA LEU A 301 15.49 -24.75 -9.05
C LEU A 301 16.04 -25.20 -7.68
N PRO A 302 16.02 -26.50 -7.36
CA PRO A 302 16.53 -26.97 -6.08
C PRO A 302 18.05 -26.71 -6.02
N PRO A 303 18.59 -26.15 -4.92
CA PRO A 303 20.02 -26.09 -4.73
C PRO A 303 20.55 -27.52 -4.60
N SER A 304 21.55 -27.84 -5.41
CA SER A 304 22.39 -29.03 -5.28
C SER A 304 22.98 -29.12 -3.87
N SER A 305 22.56 -30.13 -3.11
CA SER A 305 23.18 -30.49 -1.82
C SER A 305 24.52 -31.19 -2.03
N PRO A 306 25.55 -30.94 -1.20
CA PRO A 306 26.55 -31.94 -0.91
C PRO A 306 26.07 -32.82 0.26
N THR A 307 26.01 -34.12 -0.01
CA THR A 307 26.31 -35.27 0.87
C THR A 307 26.33 -35.05 2.40
N SER A 308 25.40 -35.70 3.10
CA SER A 308 25.72 -36.38 4.38
C SER A 308 24.73 -37.52 4.65
N ASN A 309 25.27 -38.74 4.73
CA ASN A 309 24.62 -39.96 5.19
C ASN A 309 24.04 -39.81 6.61
N GLY A 310 22.84 -40.37 6.83
CA GLY A 310 22.28 -40.65 8.15
C GLY A 310 21.02 -41.49 8.02
N CYS A 311 21.02 -42.66 8.65
CA CYS A 311 20.14 -43.79 8.36
C CYS A 311 18.74 -43.69 8.99
N SER A 312 17.77 -44.28 8.28
CA SER A 312 16.53 -44.96 8.69
C SER A 312 15.95 -44.78 10.10
N SER A 313 14.68 -44.35 10.18
CA SER A 313 13.60 -45.04 10.91
C SER A 313 12.28 -44.26 10.86
N GLY A 314 11.18 -44.96 10.62
CA GLY A 314 9.84 -44.58 11.12
C GLY A 314 8.94 -43.86 10.13
N GLY A 315 8.05 -44.62 9.48
CA GLY A 315 6.89 -44.05 8.80
C GLY A 315 5.98 -43.34 9.79
N SER A 316 5.57 -42.12 9.42
CA SER A 316 4.36 -41.48 9.94
C SER A 316 3.80 -40.65 8.80
N ASP A 317 2.65 -41.09 8.29
CA ASP A 317 1.77 -40.28 7.46
C ASP A 317 1.52 -38.93 8.13
N GLY A 318 1.59 -37.86 7.34
CA GLY A 318 1.37 -36.49 7.76
C GLY A 318 0.89 -35.65 6.58
N TYR A 319 -0.28 -36.02 6.05
CA TYR A 319 -1.14 -35.03 5.41
C TYR A 319 -1.54 -33.98 6.47
N HIS A 320 -1.86 -32.75 6.02
CA HIS A 320 -2.40 -31.59 6.75
C HIS A 320 -1.41 -30.47 7.13
N SER A 321 -1.48 -29.33 6.40
CA SER A 321 -1.53 -27.98 7.02
C SER A 321 -1.83 -26.86 5.99
N ASP A 322 -2.88 -27.00 5.18
CA ASP A 322 -3.45 -25.84 4.43
C ASP A 322 -4.96 -25.66 4.68
N SER A 323 -5.65 -26.68 5.23
CA SER A 323 -7.09 -26.63 5.56
C SER A 323 -7.40 -25.73 6.77
N ASP A 324 -6.50 -25.67 7.75
CA ASP A 324 -6.83 -25.12 9.07
C ASP A 324 -6.82 -23.58 9.08
N ILE A 325 -6.03 -22.96 8.18
CA ILE A 325 -5.93 -21.49 8.05
C ILE A 325 -7.20 -20.92 7.41
N ASP A 326 -7.74 -21.58 6.39
CA ASP A 326 -8.98 -21.16 5.73
C ASP A 326 -10.21 -21.38 6.62
N GLU A 327 -10.25 -22.47 7.39
CA GLU A 327 -11.33 -22.73 8.34
C GLU A 327 -11.35 -21.72 9.50
N THR A 328 -10.18 -21.39 10.06
CA THR A 328 -10.06 -20.39 11.14
C THR A 328 -10.44 -18.99 10.67
N ASN A 329 -10.06 -18.61 9.44
CA ASN A 329 -10.44 -17.33 8.84
C ASN A 329 -11.96 -17.25 8.61
N SER A 330 -12.56 -18.32 8.10
CA SER A 330 -14.01 -18.43 7.92
C SER A 330 -14.76 -18.30 9.25
N GLU A 331 -14.27 -18.95 10.31
CA GLU A 331 -14.89 -18.91 11.64
C GLU A 331 -14.83 -17.52 12.28
N LEU A 332 -13.72 -16.79 12.16
CA LEU A 332 -13.62 -15.42 12.67
C LEU A 332 -14.57 -14.46 11.94
N VAL A 333 -14.69 -14.58 10.62
CA VAL A 333 -15.66 -13.79 9.84
C VAL A 333 -17.09 -14.13 10.25
N ARG A 334 -17.39 -15.41 10.51
CA ARG A 334 -18.69 -15.85 11.04
C ARG A 334 -18.96 -15.23 12.41
N GLN A 335 -18.00 -15.20 13.32
CA GLN A 335 -18.15 -14.57 14.63
C GLN A 335 -18.37 -13.06 14.52
N TYR A 336 -17.70 -12.39 13.59
CA TYR A 336 -17.94 -10.98 13.28
C TYR A 336 -19.36 -10.73 12.76
N SER A 337 -19.89 -11.64 11.92
CA SER A 337 -21.29 -11.60 11.51
C SER A 337 -22.25 -11.79 12.68
N VAL A 338 -21.97 -12.72 13.59
CA VAL A 338 -22.79 -12.97 14.79
C VAL A 338 -22.82 -11.75 15.71
N MET A 339 -21.71 -11.03 15.84
CA MET A 339 -21.66 -9.77 16.58
C MET A 339 -22.66 -8.75 16.06
N TYR A 340 -22.84 -8.65 14.74
CA TYR A 340 -23.82 -7.77 14.12
C TYR A 340 -25.26 -8.27 14.26
N SER A 341 -25.49 -9.55 13.94
CA SER A 341 -26.83 -10.13 13.77
C SER A 341 -27.47 -10.56 15.08
N LYS A 342 -26.69 -10.76 16.15
CA LYS A 342 -27.17 -11.23 17.45
C LYS A 342 -26.72 -10.32 18.60
N ASN A 343 -25.42 -10.31 18.95
CA ASN A 343 -24.95 -9.64 20.18
C ASN A 343 -25.31 -8.14 20.21
N ARG A 344 -25.20 -7.46 19.06
CA ARG A 344 -25.61 -6.07 18.91
C ARG A 344 -27.11 -5.87 19.14
N ILE A 345 -27.96 -6.78 18.66
CA ILE A 345 -29.42 -6.69 18.83
C ILE A 345 -29.79 -6.90 20.30
N ASP A 346 -29.24 -7.94 20.93
CA ASP A 346 -29.46 -8.23 22.36
C ASP A 346 -29.04 -7.04 23.26
N THR A 347 -27.93 -6.39 22.91
CA THR A 347 -27.44 -5.18 23.59
C THR A 347 -28.34 -3.98 23.30
N LEU A 348 -28.80 -3.81 22.06
CA LEU A 348 -29.71 -2.73 21.67
C LEU A 348 -31.04 -2.82 22.43
N ASP A 349 -31.57 -4.01 22.65
CA ASP A 349 -32.79 -4.23 23.45
C ASP A 349 -32.58 -3.83 24.91
N SER A 350 -31.41 -4.13 25.47
CA SER A 350 -31.02 -3.69 26.81
C SER A 350 -30.89 -2.16 26.89
N LEU A 351 -30.34 -1.51 25.87
CA LEU A 351 -30.29 -0.04 25.76
C LEU A 351 -31.69 0.57 25.56
N ASN A 352 -32.61 -0.14 24.92
CA ASN A 352 -34.00 0.29 24.74
C ASN A 352 -34.78 0.30 26.07
N ALA A 353 -34.44 -0.59 27.00
CA ALA A 353 -35.04 -0.63 28.33
C ALA A 353 -34.60 0.52 29.25
N LEU A 354 -33.50 1.22 28.93
CA LEU A 354 -33.00 2.34 29.73
C LEU A 354 -33.87 3.60 29.57
N PRO A 355 -34.49 4.13 30.64
CA PRO A 355 -35.42 5.26 30.54
C PRO A 355 -34.79 6.53 29.94
N GLN A 356 -33.54 6.82 30.29
CA GLN A 356 -32.80 8.00 29.81
C GLN A 356 -32.52 7.96 28.30
N LEU A 357 -32.55 6.78 27.69
CA LEU A 357 -32.28 6.59 26.26
C LEU A 357 -33.54 6.31 25.45
N LYS A 358 -34.74 6.33 26.05
CA LYS A 358 -35.99 5.90 25.41
C LYS A 358 -36.19 6.45 23.99
N HIS A 359 -35.96 7.76 23.81
CA HIS A 359 -36.16 8.46 22.54
C HIS A 359 -34.88 8.59 21.68
N ALA A 360 -33.73 8.15 22.18
CA ALA A 360 -32.43 8.35 21.54
C ALA A 360 -32.04 7.18 20.61
N HIS A 361 -32.94 6.79 19.70
CA HIS A 361 -32.74 5.59 18.85
C HIS A 361 -31.47 5.64 18.00
N GLN A 362 -31.16 6.77 17.39
CA GLN A 362 -29.95 6.94 16.59
C GLN A 362 -28.68 6.90 17.44
N LEU A 363 -28.73 7.42 18.67
CA LEU A 363 -27.60 7.41 19.59
C LEU A 363 -27.23 5.97 19.99
N LYS A 364 -28.22 5.13 20.31
CA LYS A 364 -27.99 3.71 20.67
C LYS A 364 -27.26 2.97 19.55
N ALA A 365 -27.68 3.15 18.29
CA ALA A 365 -27.01 2.55 17.14
C ALA A 365 -25.56 3.06 16.99
N LYS A 366 -25.34 4.37 17.18
CA LYS A 366 -24.00 4.98 17.14
C LYS A 366 -23.09 4.50 18.26
N ILE A 367 -23.61 4.24 19.46
CA ILE A 367 -22.85 3.65 20.58
C ILE A 367 -22.29 2.30 20.18
N LEU A 368 -23.16 1.39 19.72
CA LEU A 368 -22.77 0.03 19.37
C LEU A 368 -21.79 0.00 18.19
N PHE A 369 -22.03 0.84 17.18
CA PHE A 369 -21.09 1.02 16.07
C PHE A 369 -19.73 1.56 16.54
N SER A 370 -19.72 2.54 17.44
CA SER A 370 -18.48 3.14 17.96
C SER A 370 -17.67 2.13 18.77
N ILE A 371 -18.32 1.26 19.55
CA ILE A 371 -17.64 0.25 20.37
C ILE A 371 -16.80 -0.69 19.50
N ILE A 372 -17.34 -1.23 18.40
CA ILE A 372 -16.58 -2.13 17.53
C ILE A 372 -15.42 -1.40 16.83
N VAL A 373 -15.60 -0.14 16.43
CA VAL A 373 -14.54 0.67 15.83
C VAL A 373 -13.42 0.97 16.83
N LEU A 374 -13.78 1.36 18.06
CA LEU A 374 -12.84 1.63 19.14
C LEU A 374 -12.06 0.38 19.55
N ALA A 375 -12.73 -0.78 19.61
CA ALA A 375 -12.11 -2.07 19.89
C ALA A 375 -11.02 -2.41 18.87
N PHE A 376 -11.32 -2.33 17.56
CA PHE A 376 -10.32 -2.57 16.52
C PHE A 376 -9.14 -1.61 16.58
N ARG A 377 -9.40 -0.31 16.80
CA ARG A 377 -8.34 0.69 16.93
C ARG A 377 -7.44 0.42 18.12
N ALA A 378 -8.03 0.08 19.27
CA ALA A 378 -7.28 -0.20 20.50
C ALA A 378 -6.44 -1.49 20.38
N CYS A 379 -7.00 -2.54 19.76
CA CYS A 379 -6.30 -3.81 19.53
C CYS A 379 -5.14 -3.66 18.52
N HIS A 380 -5.32 -2.92 17.42
CA HIS A 380 -4.23 -2.59 16.49
C HIS A 380 -3.11 -1.82 17.20
N GLY A 381 -3.47 -0.78 17.95
CA GLY A 381 -2.49 -0.01 18.74
C GLY A 381 -1.77 -0.85 19.80
N LEU A 382 -2.47 -1.79 20.45
CA LEU A 382 -1.86 -2.72 21.42
C LEU A 382 -0.87 -3.67 20.74
N LYS A 383 -1.22 -4.25 19.59
CA LYS A 383 -0.33 -5.16 18.85
C LYS A 383 0.98 -4.47 18.50
N GLU A 384 0.92 -3.26 17.94
CA GLU A 384 2.13 -2.50 17.58
C GLU A 384 2.94 -2.07 18.81
N ARG A 385 2.26 -1.68 19.91
CA ARG A 385 2.95 -1.39 21.18
C ARG A 385 3.69 -2.61 21.73
N LYS A 386 3.11 -3.81 21.68
CA LYS A 386 3.75 -5.03 22.19
C LYS A 386 4.99 -5.40 21.39
N VAL A 387 4.95 -5.25 20.06
CA VAL A 387 6.13 -5.40 19.21
C VAL A 387 7.23 -4.41 19.61
N LEU A 388 6.86 -3.13 19.80
CA LEU A 388 7.81 -2.09 20.19
C LEU A 388 8.38 -2.29 21.60
N GLU A 389 7.57 -2.76 22.56
CA GLU A 389 8.00 -3.09 23.93
C GLU A 389 9.06 -4.20 23.92
N VAL A 390 8.87 -5.26 23.12
CA VAL A 390 9.87 -6.33 22.98
C VAL A 390 11.16 -5.79 22.37
N ARG A 391 11.07 -4.99 21.28
CA ARG A 391 12.24 -4.36 20.67
C ARG A 391 13.04 -3.52 21.68
N ARG A 392 12.35 -2.68 22.45
CA ARG A 392 12.97 -1.85 23.50
C ARG A 392 13.62 -2.68 24.59
N THR A 393 12.96 -3.76 25.02
CA THR A 393 13.47 -4.66 26.08
C THR A 393 14.75 -5.38 25.64
N LEU A 394 14.85 -5.71 24.35
CA LEU A 394 16.02 -6.37 23.77
C LEU A 394 17.06 -5.39 23.22
N PHE A 395 16.90 -4.07 23.47
CA PHE A 395 17.79 -3.01 22.98
C PHE A 395 18.03 -3.05 21.46
N VAL A 396 17.00 -3.39 20.69
CA VAL A 396 17.03 -3.36 19.23
C VAL A 396 16.81 -1.92 18.75
N LEU A 397 17.91 -1.23 18.43
CA LEU A 397 17.93 0.21 18.09
C LEU A 397 17.68 0.49 16.61
N ASP A 398 18.05 -0.45 15.72
CA ASP A 398 17.88 -0.31 14.27
C ASP A 398 16.67 -1.08 13.73
N ALA A 399 15.75 -0.34 13.11
CA ALA A 399 14.46 -0.85 12.63
C ALA A 399 14.55 -1.60 11.29
N ASN A 400 15.71 -1.60 10.62
CA ASN A 400 15.85 -1.99 9.22
C ASN A 400 16.68 -3.27 8.98
N ASP A 401 17.11 -3.96 10.03
CA ASP A 401 17.88 -5.20 9.89
C ASP A 401 16.98 -6.45 9.82
N ASP A 402 17.41 -7.46 9.07
CA ASP A 402 16.68 -8.74 8.91
C ASP A 402 16.45 -9.47 10.23
N SER A 403 17.35 -9.29 11.20
CA SER A 403 17.22 -9.81 12.57
C SER A 403 16.04 -9.18 13.30
N THR A 404 15.88 -7.85 13.19
CA THR A 404 14.75 -7.09 13.74
C THR A 404 13.43 -7.51 13.10
N ALA A 405 13.40 -7.69 11.78
CA ALA A 405 12.22 -8.18 11.06
C ALA A 405 11.82 -9.61 11.47
N THR A 406 12.82 -10.46 11.73
CA THR A 406 12.59 -11.84 12.21
C THR A 406 12.05 -11.86 13.64
N LEU A 407 12.59 -11.02 14.53
CA LEU A 407 12.08 -10.83 15.88
C LEU A 407 10.62 -10.36 15.87
N ASP A 408 10.29 -9.35 15.08
CA ASP A 408 8.92 -8.85 14.96
C ASP A 408 7.94 -9.93 14.50
N ARG A 409 8.36 -10.76 13.53
CA ARG A 409 7.56 -11.88 13.05
C ARG A 409 7.32 -12.90 14.16
N ALA A 410 8.34 -13.22 14.95
CA ALA A 410 8.22 -14.13 16.09
C ALA A 410 7.28 -13.57 17.17
N VAL A 411 7.39 -12.29 17.49
CA VAL A 411 6.48 -11.63 18.46
C VAL A 411 5.04 -11.67 17.95
N ARG A 412 4.79 -11.29 16.69
CA ARG A 412 3.45 -11.31 16.09
C ARG A 412 2.88 -12.73 16.04
N GLN A 413 3.70 -13.75 15.78
CA GLN A 413 3.31 -15.15 15.82
C GLN A 413 2.91 -15.58 17.25
N GLN A 414 3.69 -15.22 18.27
CA GLN A 414 3.34 -15.49 19.66
C GLN A 414 2.04 -14.80 20.09
N LEU A 415 1.81 -13.55 19.66
CA LEU A 415 0.55 -12.84 19.92
C LEU A 415 -0.66 -13.53 19.23
N LYS A 416 -0.46 -14.15 18.07
CA LYS A 416 -1.48 -14.96 17.38
C LYS A 416 -1.81 -16.23 18.17
N GLU A 417 -0.78 -16.99 18.55
CA GLU A 417 -0.94 -18.27 19.27
C GLU A 417 -1.57 -18.09 20.66
N THR A 418 -1.28 -16.97 21.31
CA THR A 418 -1.79 -16.65 22.65
C THR A 418 -3.05 -15.79 22.65
N ALA A 419 -3.62 -15.48 21.47
CA ALA A 419 -4.71 -14.51 21.33
C ALA A 419 -5.92 -14.81 22.23
N ASP A 420 -6.28 -16.09 22.42
CA ASP A 420 -7.43 -16.50 23.23
C ASP A 420 -7.20 -16.38 24.75
N ARG A 421 -5.94 -16.39 25.19
CA ARG A 421 -5.56 -16.34 26.61
C ARG A 421 -4.99 -14.99 27.03
N PHE A 422 -4.77 -14.09 26.07
CA PHE A 422 -4.19 -12.78 26.33
C PHE A 422 -5.12 -11.95 27.22
N PRO A 423 -4.61 -11.30 28.29
CA PRO A 423 -5.45 -10.51 29.19
C PRO A 423 -5.90 -9.21 28.52
N MET A 424 -7.19 -9.14 28.15
CA MET A 424 -7.77 -7.98 27.47
C MET A 424 -8.41 -6.93 28.39
N GLY A 425 -8.44 -7.17 29.71
CA GLY A 425 -9.16 -6.32 30.67
C GLY A 425 -8.75 -4.84 30.70
N ASP A 426 -7.50 -4.51 30.38
CA ASP A 426 -7.06 -3.11 30.27
C ASP A 426 -7.66 -2.42 29.04
N VAL A 427 -7.70 -3.13 27.91
CA VAL A 427 -8.27 -2.61 26.66
C VAL A 427 -9.79 -2.51 26.77
N GLU A 428 -10.43 -3.48 27.41
CA GLU A 428 -11.87 -3.45 27.70
C GLU A 428 -12.24 -2.21 28.52
N ARG A 429 -11.48 -1.94 29.60
CA ARG A 429 -11.64 -0.73 30.41
C ARG A 429 -11.35 0.55 29.63
N GLN A 430 -10.32 0.55 28.78
CA GLN A 430 -9.99 1.69 27.94
C GLN A 430 -11.16 2.04 26.99
N VAL A 431 -11.72 1.05 26.30
CA VAL A 431 -12.84 1.25 25.38
C VAL A 431 -14.09 1.70 26.14
N ALA A 432 -14.40 1.08 27.28
CA ALA A 432 -15.51 1.48 28.13
C ALA A 432 -15.37 2.94 28.60
N ASN A 433 -14.21 3.32 29.14
CA ASN A 433 -13.94 4.68 29.58
C ASN A 433 -14.05 5.69 28.44
N GLN A 434 -13.63 5.34 27.23
CA GLN A 434 -13.75 6.22 26.07
C GLN A 434 -15.22 6.45 25.68
N VAL A 435 -16.05 5.42 25.72
CA VAL A 435 -17.50 5.54 25.48
C VAL A 435 -18.17 6.38 26.57
N LEU A 436 -17.91 6.07 27.84
CA LEU A 436 -18.52 6.74 28.98
C LEU A 436 -18.11 8.21 29.10
N SER A 437 -16.83 8.54 28.86
CA SER A 437 -16.36 9.95 28.86
C SER A 437 -16.97 10.77 27.73
N THR A 438 -17.14 10.17 26.55
CA THR A 438 -17.80 10.82 25.41
C THR A 438 -19.28 11.06 25.69
N LEU A 439 -19.93 10.15 26.43
CA LEU A 439 -21.36 10.16 26.73
C LEU A 439 -21.62 10.39 28.23
N HIS A 440 -20.88 11.32 28.83
CA HIS A 440 -20.93 11.61 30.27
C HIS A 440 -22.32 12.06 30.76
N GLU A 441 -23.18 12.55 29.87
CA GLU A 441 -24.58 12.91 30.16
C GLU A 441 -25.48 11.68 30.42
N TYR A 442 -25.00 10.47 30.15
CA TYR A 442 -25.74 9.21 30.28
C TYR A 442 -25.06 8.23 31.26
N PRO A 443 -25.04 8.53 32.57
CA PRO A 443 -24.41 7.66 33.58
C PRO A 443 -25.06 6.28 33.66
N CYS A 444 -26.31 6.12 33.18
CA CYS A 444 -26.98 4.81 33.10
C CYS A 444 -26.23 3.78 32.24
N LEU A 445 -25.33 4.23 31.34
CA LEU A 445 -24.50 3.35 30.52
C LEU A 445 -23.49 2.56 31.35
N GLU A 446 -22.98 3.16 32.44
CA GLU A 446 -22.00 2.51 33.33
C GLU A 446 -22.64 1.33 34.09
N ALA A 447 -23.93 1.41 34.41
CA ALA A 447 -24.68 0.34 35.05
C ALA A 447 -25.22 -0.72 34.06
N CYS A 448 -25.02 -0.55 32.75
CA CYS A 448 -25.57 -1.44 31.73
C CYS A 448 -24.68 -2.67 31.51
N ILE A 449 -24.91 -3.74 32.27
CA ILE A 449 -24.13 -4.99 32.18
C ILE A 449 -24.06 -5.57 30.76
N PRO A 450 -25.17 -5.65 29.98
CA PRO A 450 -25.10 -6.15 28.60
C PRO A 450 -24.19 -5.32 27.69
N LEU A 451 -24.12 -4.00 27.90
CA LEU A 451 -23.21 -3.12 27.16
C LEU A 451 -21.74 -3.41 27.51
N ILE A 452 -21.45 -3.64 28.80
CA ILE A 452 -20.09 -3.99 29.25
C ILE A 452 -19.66 -5.34 28.66
N HIS A 453 -20.54 -6.34 28.64
CA HIS A 453 -20.28 -7.62 27.98
C HIS A 453 -20.05 -7.43 26.48
N TYR A 454 -20.86 -6.61 25.81
CA TYR A 454 -20.68 -6.30 24.40
C TYR A 454 -19.33 -5.65 24.08
N ILE A 455 -18.84 -4.75 24.95
CA ILE A 455 -17.50 -4.17 24.84
C ILE A 455 -16.44 -5.27 24.95
N SER A 456 -16.53 -6.15 25.95
CA SER A 456 -15.63 -7.29 26.12
C SER A 456 -15.61 -8.18 24.88
N ASP A 457 -16.78 -8.57 24.36
CA ASP A 457 -16.90 -9.41 23.17
C ASP A 457 -16.26 -8.75 21.94
N CYS A 458 -16.53 -7.45 21.72
CA CYS A 458 -15.92 -6.69 20.62
C CYS A 458 -14.40 -6.64 20.72
N VAL A 459 -13.86 -6.37 21.91
CA VAL A 459 -12.41 -6.25 22.15
C VAL A 459 -11.71 -7.58 21.95
N ARG A 460 -12.25 -8.66 22.51
CA ARG A 460 -11.69 -10.02 22.39
C ARG A 460 -11.72 -10.51 20.95
N LEU A 461 -12.84 -10.30 20.24
CA LEU A 461 -12.92 -10.64 18.82
C LEU A 461 -11.92 -9.83 17.99
N ALA A 462 -11.87 -8.50 18.18
CA ALA A 462 -10.94 -7.64 17.48
C ALA A 462 -9.48 -8.05 17.71
N TRP A 463 -9.12 -8.45 18.93
CA TRP A 463 -7.78 -8.94 19.25
C TRP A 463 -7.41 -10.21 18.48
N ARG A 464 -8.32 -11.18 18.42
CA ARG A 464 -8.12 -12.43 17.66
C ARG A 464 -7.97 -12.15 16.17
N MET A 465 -8.75 -11.22 15.63
CA MET A 465 -8.72 -10.85 14.22
C MET A 465 -7.46 -10.06 13.84
N VAL A 466 -7.04 -9.10 14.66
CA VAL A 466 -5.86 -8.27 14.42
C VAL A 466 -4.55 -9.08 14.49
N ASN A 467 -4.51 -10.15 15.28
CA ASN A 467 -3.33 -11.00 15.40
C ASN A 467 -3.22 -12.11 14.37
N GLN A 468 -4.17 -12.25 13.44
CA GLN A 468 -4.01 -13.20 12.34
C GLN A 468 -2.78 -12.89 11.48
N THR A 469 -2.26 -13.92 10.81
CA THR A 469 -1.10 -13.81 9.91
C THR A 469 -1.34 -12.73 8.85
N ASN A 470 -2.57 -12.69 8.31
CA ASN A 470 -3.10 -11.58 7.54
C ASN A 470 -4.10 -10.82 8.42
N PRO A 471 -3.72 -9.69 9.03
CA PRO A 471 -4.57 -8.97 9.98
C PRO A 471 -5.84 -8.46 9.32
N TYR A 472 -6.96 -8.58 10.02
CA TYR A 472 -8.19 -7.89 9.61
C TYR A 472 -8.16 -6.43 10.07
N TYR A 473 -8.81 -5.57 9.29
CA TYR A 473 -9.05 -4.17 9.64
C TYR A 473 -10.46 -3.77 9.24
N LEU A 474 -10.98 -2.72 9.87
CA LEU A 474 -12.25 -2.13 9.46
C LEU A 474 -11.99 -1.14 8.32
N ASP A 475 -12.89 -1.09 7.34
CA ASP A 475 -12.90 0.04 6.41
C ASP A 475 -13.14 1.33 7.21
N THR A 476 -12.32 2.34 6.96
CA THR A 476 -12.36 3.63 7.68
C THR A 476 -13.08 4.71 6.88
N ASP A 477 -13.45 4.40 5.63
CA ASP A 477 -14.24 5.28 4.79
C ASP A 477 -15.73 5.17 5.15
N PHE A 478 -16.17 6.03 6.07
CA PHE A 478 -17.58 6.19 6.45
C PHE A 478 -18.25 7.36 5.73
N THR A 479 -17.78 7.72 4.53
CA THR A 479 -18.37 8.81 3.76
C THR A 479 -19.80 8.47 3.33
N LEU A 480 -20.72 9.42 3.54
CA LEU A 480 -22.11 9.30 3.14
C LEU A 480 -22.22 9.56 1.63
N GLY A 481 -21.98 8.51 0.85
CA GLY A 481 -21.98 8.54 -0.61
C GLY A 481 -22.98 7.56 -1.23
N LEU A 482 -22.68 7.10 -2.45
CA LEU A 482 -23.47 6.08 -3.12
C LEU A 482 -23.12 4.68 -2.59
N LEU A 483 -24.12 3.80 -2.54
CA LEU A 483 -23.95 2.41 -2.19
C LEU A 483 -23.02 1.72 -3.18
N GLN A 484 -21.94 1.11 -2.68
CA GLN A 484 -20.99 0.33 -3.46
C GLN A 484 -21.30 -1.16 -3.23
N PRO A 485 -21.84 -1.90 -4.21
CA PRO A 485 -22.28 -3.29 -4.02
C PRO A 485 -21.15 -4.24 -3.58
N GLU A 486 -19.90 -3.90 -3.89
CA GLU A 486 -18.72 -4.67 -3.51
C GLU A 486 -18.40 -4.58 -2.01
N LYS A 487 -18.73 -3.45 -1.38
CA LYS A 487 -18.39 -3.16 0.02
C LYS A 487 -19.59 -3.06 0.95
N HIS A 488 -20.78 -2.79 0.42
CA HIS A 488 -21.96 -2.42 1.21
C HIS A 488 -23.12 -3.40 0.97
N GLU A 489 -23.84 -3.70 2.05
CA GLU A 489 -25.09 -4.42 2.07
C GLU A 489 -26.18 -3.52 2.66
N ARG A 490 -27.36 -3.50 2.03
CA ARG A 490 -28.48 -2.70 2.52
C ARG A 490 -29.10 -3.33 3.75
N TYR A 491 -29.35 -2.50 4.76
CA TYR A 491 -30.20 -2.90 5.87
C TYR A 491 -31.63 -3.22 5.36
N PRO A 492 -32.26 -4.34 5.76
CA PRO A 492 -33.49 -4.85 5.12
C PRO A 492 -34.68 -3.89 5.05
N ILE A 493 -34.75 -2.90 5.97
CA ILE A 493 -35.86 -1.94 6.08
C ILE A 493 -35.56 -0.64 5.30
N SER A 494 -34.40 -0.53 4.65
CA SER A 494 -33.99 0.67 3.90
C SER A 494 -34.81 0.87 2.62
N GLU A 495 -34.81 2.11 2.13
CA GLU A 495 -35.55 2.46 0.92
C GLU A 495 -34.89 1.84 -0.31
N LYS A 496 -35.58 0.89 -0.97
CA LYS A 496 -35.02 0.12 -2.10
C LYS A 496 -34.75 0.94 -3.37
N ARG A 497 -35.25 2.18 -3.44
CA ARG A 497 -35.14 3.06 -4.62
C ARG A 497 -34.00 4.08 -4.53
N SER A 498 -33.43 4.29 -3.34
CA SER A 498 -32.35 5.25 -3.08
C SER A 498 -31.03 4.53 -2.93
N ASP A 499 -29.99 4.93 -3.66
CA ASP A 499 -28.63 4.41 -3.49
C ASP A 499 -27.77 5.28 -2.55
N ILE A 500 -28.35 6.32 -1.96
CA ILE A 500 -27.63 7.26 -1.11
C ILE A 500 -27.54 6.69 0.31
N ILE A 501 -26.33 6.52 0.83
CA ILE A 501 -26.08 6.06 2.19
C ILE A 501 -26.42 7.18 3.17
N ARG A 502 -27.36 6.91 4.08
CA ARG A 502 -27.75 7.83 5.16
C ARG A 502 -27.00 7.55 6.46
N ALA A 503 -26.69 6.28 6.72
CA ALA A 503 -25.96 5.88 7.92
C ALA A 503 -25.27 4.51 7.76
N PHE A 504 -24.12 4.36 8.42
CA PHE A 504 -23.49 3.07 8.64
C PHE A 504 -23.99 2.45 9.93
N LEU A 505 -24.48 1.20 9.85
CA LEU A 505 -24.96 0.43 10.99
C LEU A 505 -23.94 -0.62 11.44
N TRP A 506 -23.03 -1.01 10.55
CA TRP A 506 -21.93 -1.93 10.81
C TRP A 506 -20.78 -1.69 9.83
N PRO A 507 -19.52 -1.70 10.29
CA PRO A 507 -18.39 -1.47 9.40
C PRO A 507 -18.11 -2.67 8.48
N ALA A 508 -17.50 -2.39 7.33
CA ALA A 508 -16.96 -3.45 6.48
C ALA A 508 -15.69 -4.01 7.13
N LEU A 509 -15.53 -5.33 7.03
CA LEU A 509 -14.31 -6.02 7.43
C LEU A 509 -13.46 -6.28 6.18
N MET A 510 -12.18 -5.93 6.30
CA MET A 510 -11.22 -5.99 5.22
C MET A 510 -10.04 -6.89 5.60
N GLN A 511 -9.51 -7.63 4.63
CA GLN A 511 -8.29 -8.43 4.75
C GLN A 511 -7.54 -8.39 3.42
N ASN A 512 -6.23 -8.13 3.46
CA ASN A 512 -5.38 -8.06 2.26
C ASN A 512 -5.91 -7.14 1.14
N GLY A 513 -6.57 -6.02 1.49
CA GLY A 513 -7.15 -5.11 0.49
C GLY A 513 -8.54 -5.51 -0.04
N HIS A 514 -9.06 -6.67 0.36
CA HIS A 514 -10.36 -7.18 -0.08
C HIS A 514 -11.42 -7.09 1.03
N CYS A 515 -12.67 -6.83 0.64
CA CYS A 515 -13.80 -6.86 1.56
C CYS A 515 -14.22 -8.32 1.81
N VAL A 516 -14.10 -8.75 3.06
CA VAL A 516 -14.45 -10.11 3.51
C VAL A 516 -15.81 -10.15 4.23
N TYR A 517 -16.26 -9.01 4.74
CA TYR A 517 -17.62 -8.81 5.24
C TYR A 517 -18.08 -7.40 4.87
N LYS A 518 -19.24 -7.29 4.21
CA LYS A 518 -19.75 -6.00 3.74
C LYS A 518 -20.24 -5.13 4.90
N ALA A 519 -20.02 -3.82 4.80
CA ALA A 519 -20.62 -2.87 5.72
C ALA A 519 -22.14 -2.92 5.58
N VAL A 520 -22.86 -2.79 6.69
CA VAL A 520 -24.33 -2.73 6.64
C VAL A 520 -24.76 -1.27 6.72
N VAL A 521 -25.47 -0.80 5.70
CA VAL A 521 -25.82 0.61 5.51
C VAL A 521 -27.32 0.81 5.39
N ALA A 522 -27.81 1.94 5.91
CA ALA A 522 -29.17 2.43 5.68
C ALA A 522 -29.18 3.42 4.51
N THR A 523 -30.13 3.27 3.58
CA THR A 523 -30.25 4.07 2.34
C THR A 523 -31.60 4.76 2.17
#